data_AF-A0A7Y5XXR3-F1
#
_entry.id   AF-A0A7Y5XXR3-F1
#
_cell.length_a   1.000
_cell.length_b   1.000
_cell.length_c   1.000
_cell.angle_alpha   90.00
_cell.angle_beta   90.00
_cell.angle_gamma   90.00
#
_symmetry.space_group_name_H-M   'P 1'
#
loop_
_entity.id
_entity.type
_entity.pdbx_description
1 polymer ?
#
loop_
_entity_poly.entity_id
_entity_poly.type
_entity_poly.pdbx_seq_one_letter_code
_entity_poly.pdbx_strand_id
1 'polypeptide(L)'
;MSLYDWLLFLHLLAAFLLVAGLVAYGVIAYGRGEAVVSRALAPAAAALWNAGGLGVIVFGVWLALDVDGYELWDAWIIIAIVLWFVGSGAGGRLGAGLREGTPLQAIAGSRAMVTVMAIATLLLLLDMIFKPWA
;
A
#
# COMPACT_ATOMS: atom_id res chain seq x y z
N MET A 1 8.97 -26.45 3.07
CA MET A 1 8.17 -25.29 2.66
C MET A 1 8.21 -25.23 1.16
N SER A 2 7.04 -25.15 0.52
CA SER A 2 6.88 -25.03 -0.93
C SER A 2 7.21 -23.61 -1.42
N LEU A 3 7.35 -23.42 -2.73
CA LEU A 3 7.47 -22.09 -3.33
C LEU A 3 6.24 -21.23 -3.00
N TYR A 4 5.05 -21.82 -3.13
CA TYR A 4 3.77 -21.20 -2.74
C TYR A 4 3.80 -20.65 -1.31
N ASP A 5 4.28 -21.43 -0.33
CA ASP A 5 4.34 -21.00 1.08
C ASP A 5 5.23 -19.75 1.25
N TRP A 6 6.34 -19.70 0.53
CA TRP A 6 7.26 -18.55 0.55
C TRP A 6 6.67 -17.32 -0.13
N LEU A 7 6.05 -17.48 -1.31
CA LEU A 7 5.38 -16.39 -2.01
C LEU A 7 4.25 -15.81 -1.17
N LEU A 8 3.44 -16.67 -0.56
CA LEU A 8 2.35 -16.27 0.34
C LEU A 8 2.90 -15.51 1.55
N PHE A 9 3.93 -16.03 2.21
CA PHE A 9 4.57 -15.36 3.33
C PHE A 9 5.10 -13.97 2.96
N LEU A 10 5.81 -13.86 1.83
CA LEU A 10 6.37 -12.60 1.36
C LEU A 10 5.28 -11.60 0.94
N HIS A 11 4.20 -12.08 0.32
CA HIS A 11 3.06 -11.25 -0.02
C HIS A 11 2.34 -10.70 1.23
N LEU A 12 2.13 -11.54 2.24
CA LEU A 12 1.53 -11.14 3.53
C LEU A 12 2.43 -10.14 4.27
N LEU A 13 3.75 -10.37 4.28
CA LEU A 13 4.71 -9.43 4.84
C LEU A 13 4.65 -8.08 4.11
N ALA A 14 4.59 -8.09 2.78
CA ALA A 14 4.46 -6.87 2.00
C ALA A 14 3.15 -6.13 2.29
N ALA A 15 2.02 -6.86 2.41
CA ALA A 15 0.74 -6.28 2.79
C ALA A 15 0.80 -5.64 4.18
N PHE A 16 1.47 -6.29 5.14
CA PHE A 16 1.71 -5.72 6.46
C PHE A 16 2.53 -4.43 6.40
N LEU A 17 3.64 -4.41 5.64
CA LEU A 17 4.45 -3.20 5.46
C LEU A 17 3.65 -2.07 4.81
N LEU A 18 2.83 -2.37 3.80
CA LEU A 18 1.96 -1.41 3.14
C LEU A 18 1.00 -0.75 4.14
N VAL A 19 0.31 -1.56 4.96
CA VAL A 19 -0.62 -1.08 5.99
C VAL A 19 0.12 -0.30 7.09
N ALA A 20 1.31 -0.75 7.52
CA ALA A 20 2.12 -0.03 8.49
C ALA A 20 2.55 1.35 7.96
N GLY A 21 2.96 1.43 6.69
CA GLY A 21 3.26 2.70 6.01
C GLY A 21 2.04 3.62 5.93
N LEU A 22 0.88 3.07 5.55
CA LEU A 22 -0.38 3.80 5.53
C LEU A 22 -0.75 4.38 6.90
N VAL A 23 -0.62 3.59 7.97
CA VAL A 23 -0.92 4.04 9.34
C VAL A 23 0.05 5.14 9.75
N ALA A 24 1.35 5.00 9.47
CA ALA A 24 2.34 6.04 9.75
C ALA A 24 2.01 7.35 8.99
N TYR A 25 1.62 7.25 7.71
CA TYR A 25 1.11 8.38 6.94
C TYR A 25 -0.15 9.01 7.56
N GLY A 26 -1.08 8.17 8.03
CA GLY A 26 -2.27 8.59 8.77
C GLY A 26 -1.94 9.38 10.03
N VAL A 27 -1.04 8.86 10.86
CA VAL A 27 -0.58 9.54 12.08
C VAL A 27 0.03 10.89 11.76
N ILE A 28 0.84 11.01 10.71
CA ILE A 28 1.44 12.30 10.33
C ILE A 28 0.39 13.28 9.77
N ALA A 29 -0.53 12.81 8.94
CA ALA A 29 -1.52 13.66 8.25
C ALA A 29 -2.64 14.16 9.17
N TYR A 30 -3.07 13.32 10.11
CA TYR A 30 -4.19 13.57 11.01
C TYR A 30 -3.76 13.87 12.45
N GLY A 31 -2.54 13.51 12.83
CA GLY A 31 -2.02 13.77 14.16
C GLY A 31 -1.85 15.26 14.44
N ARG A 32 -1.95 15.60 15.72
CA ARG A 32 -1.61 16.92 16.26
C ARG A 32 -0.14 16.99 16.71
N GLY A 33 0.66 15.99 16.36
CA GLY A 33 1.99 15.76 16.91
C GLY A 33 2.98 16.86 16.53
N GLU A 34 4.00 17.02 17.37
CA GLU A 34 5.09 17.98 17.14
C GLU A 34 5.76 17.73 15.79
N ALA A 35 6.20 18.82 15.15
CA ALA A 35 6.85 18.79 13.84
C ALA A 35 8.08 17.85 13.81
N VAL A 36 8.75 17.67 14.96
CA VAL A 36 9.90 16.77 15.13
C VAL A 36 9.50 15.30 14.96
N VAL A 37 8.42 14.86 15.61
CA VAL A 37 7.93 13.47 15.52
C VAL A 37 7.48 13.16 14.10
N SER A 38 6.77 14.09 13.46
CA SER A 38 6.32 13.96 12.07
C SER A 38 7.50 13.83 11.10
N ARG A 39 8.57 14.61 11.32
CA ARG A 39 9.80 14.56 10.51
C ARG A 39 10.57 13.25 10.71
N ALA A 40 10.59 12.72 11.94
CA ALA A 40 11.25 11.45 12.24
C ALA A 40 10.52 10.24 11.64
N LEU A 41 9.18 10.27 11.60
CA LEU A 41 8.37 9.17 11.07
C LEU A 41 8.28 9.15 9.54
N ALA A 42 8.37 10.30 8.88
CA ALA A 42 8.14 10.43 7.44
C ALA A 42 9.04 9.50 6.57
N PRO A 43 10.35 9.33 6.83
CA PRO A 43 11.18 8.41 6.06
C PRO A 43 10.73 6.95 6.21
N ALA A 44 10.38 6.53 7.43
CA ALA A 44 9.90 5.19 7.69
C ALA A 44 8.54 4.95 7.01
N ALA A 45 7.62 5.91 7.09
CA ALA A 45 6.32 5.84 6.41
C ALA A 45 6.49 5.63 4.88
N ALA A 46 7.37 6.42 4.26
CA ALA A 46 7.66 6.31 2.84
C ALA A 46 8.33 4.97 2.47
N ALA A 47 9.31 4.53 3.26
CA ALA A 47 10.00 3.26 3.03
C ALA A 47 9.05 2.06 3.13
N LEU A 48 8.23 2.01 4.20
CA LEU A 48 7.24 0.97 4.42
C LEU A 48 6.20 0.94 3.30
N TRP A 49 5.68 2.11 2.90
CA TRP A 49 4.72 2.21 1.80
C TRP A 49 5.31 1.73 0.47
N ASN A 50 6.53 2.17 0.13
CA ASN A 50 7.17 1.80 -1.13
C ASN A 50 7.54 0.32 -1.19
N ALA A 51 8.15 -0.21 -0.11
CA ALA A 51 8.53 -1.61 -0.02
C ALA A 51 7.30 -2.53 0.03
N GLY A 52 6.31 -2.18 0.85
CA GLY A 52 5.05 -2.90 0.93
C GLY A 52 4.26 -2.85 -0.37
N GLY A 53 4.12 -1.67 -0.97
CA GLY A 53 3.42 -1.46 -2.25
C GLY A 53 4.05 -2.24 -3.40
N LEU A 54 5.37 -2.21 -3.53
CA LEU A 54 6.06 -3.00 -4.55
C LEU A 54 5.97 -4.50 -4.26
N GLY A 55 6.11 -4.90 -2.99
CA GLY A 55 6.04 -6.30 -2.60
C GLY A 55 4.67 -6.92 -2.86
N VAL A 56 3.57 -6.22 -2.55
CA VAL A 56 2.21 -6.79 -2.76
C VAL A 56 1.95 -7.05 -4.24
N ILE A 57 2.37 -6.14 -5.14
CA ILE A 57 2.15 -6.35 -6.58
C ILE A 57 3.05 -7.44 -7.13
N VAL A 58 4.34 -7.45 -6.78
CA VAL A 58 5.30 -8.45 -7.29
C VAL A 58 4.92 -9.85 -6.82
N PHE A 59 4.72 -10.04 -5.51
CA PHE A 59 4.41 -11.37 -4.97
C PHE A 59 2.96 -11.78 -5.26
N GLY A 60 2.03 -10.83 -5.35
CA GLY A 60 0.63 -11.12 -5.68
C GLY A 60 0.47 -11.61 -7.12
N VAL A 61 1.13 -10.93 -8.08
CA VAL A 61 1.15 -11.37 -9.48
C VAL A 61 1.86 -12.72 -9.61
N TRP A 62 2.95 -12.93 -8.88
CA TRP A 62 3.63 -14.23 -8.91
C TRP A 62 2.73 -15.35 -8.38
N LEU A 63 2.02 -15.14 -7.26
CA LEU A 63 1.04 -16.11 -6.75
C LEU A 63 -0.05 -16.44 -7.78
N ALA A 64 -0.56 -15.44 -8.50
CA ALA A 64 -1.56 -15.66 -9.54
C ALA A 64 -1.03 -16.48 -10.73
N LEU A 65 0.28 -16.46 -10.99
CA LEU A 65 0.91 -17.27 -12.03
C LEU A 65 1.30 -18.69 -11.56
N ASP A 66 1.49 -18.89 -10.26
CA ASP A 66 1.91 -20.17 -9.66
C ASP A 66 0.71 -21.07 -9.32
N VAL A 67 -0.46 -20.48 -9.06
CA VAL A 67 -1.68 -21.23 -8.70
C VAL A 67 -2.50 -21.57 -9.95
N ASP A 68 -2.59 -22.87 -10.25
CA ASP A 68 -3.50 -23.38 -11.27
C ASP A 68 -4.95 -23.01 -10.94
N GLY A 69 -5.64 -22.34 -11.88
CA GLY A 69 -7.02 -21.91 -11.73
C GLY A 69 -7.23 -20.41 -11.49
N TYR A 70 -6.14 -19.63 -11.39
CA TYR A 70 -6.21 -18.17 -11.48
C TYR A 70 -5.67 -17.67 -12.83
N GLU A 71 -6.39 -16.73 -13.41
CA GLU A 71 -5.93 -15.99 -14.57
C GLU A 71 -5.73 -14.53 -14.19
N LEU A 72 -4.71 -13.86 -14.74
CA LEU A 72 -4.51 -12.41 -14.51
C LEU A 72 -5.71 -11.55 -14.97
N TRP A 73 -6.60 -12.14 -15.77
CA TRP A 73 -7.82 -11.53 -16.26
C TRP A 73 -9.02 -11.70 -15.32
N ASP A 74 -8.87 -12.46 -14.24
CA ASP A 74 -9.91 -12.61 -13.24
C ASP A 74 -10.31 -11.24 -12.71
N ALA A 75 -11.62 -10.99 -12.64
CA ALA A 75 -12.14 -9.67 -12.32
C ALA A 75 -11.59 -9.12 -11.00
N TRP A 76 -11.45 -9.97 -9.99
CA TRP A 76 -10.87 -9.60 -8.69
C TRP A 76 -9.37 -9.26 -8.81
N ILE A 77 -8.57 -9.96 -9.61
CA ILE A 77 -7.16 -9.61 -9.83
C ILE A 77 -7.05 -8.25 -10.52
N ILE A 78 -7.85 -8.00 -11.56
CA ILE A 78 -7.86 -6.70 -12.25
C ILE A 78 -8.26 -5.58 -11.29
N ILE A 79 -9.32 -5.77 -10.49
CA ILE A 79 -9.77 -4.81 -9.48
C ILE A 79 -8.65 -4.53 -8.47
N ALA A 80 -7.97 -5.55 -7.98
CA ALA A 80 -6.85 -5.39 -7.06
C ALA A 80 -5.70 -4.57 -7.66
N ILE A 81 -5.33 -4.80 -8.92
CA ILE A 81 -4.29 -4.03 -9.62
C ILE A 81 -4.71 -2.56 -9.75
N VAL A 82 -5.96 -2.29 -10.10
CA VAL A 82 -6.50 -0.93 -10.21
C VAL A 82 -6.52 -0.23 -8.86
N LEU A 83 -7.01 -0.88 -7.81
CA LEU A 83 -7.03 -0.33 -6.45
C LEU A 83 -5.61 -0.06 -5.93
N TRP A 84 -4.67 -0.99 -6.20
CA TRP A 84 -3.26 -0.81 -5.90
C TRP A 84 -2.70 0.43 -6.62
N PHE A 85 -3.01 0.61 -7.90
CA PHE A 85 -2.56 1.76 -8.67
C PHE A 85 -3.10 3.08 -8.12
N VAL A 86 -4.39 3.12 -7.74
CA VAL A 86 -5.04 4.31 -7.13
C VAL A 86 -4.37 4.67 -5.81
N GLY A 87 -4.20 3.70 -4.91
CA GLY A 87 -3.52 3.92 -3.63
C GLY A 87 -2.07 4.36 -3.83
N SER A 88 -1.32 3.66 -4.69
CA SER A 88 0.09 3.93 -4.98
C SER A 88 0.31 5.27 -5.65
N GLY A 89 -0.61 5.72 -6.50
CA GLY A 89 -0.59 7.05 -7.10
C GLY A 89 -0.70 8.16 -6.05
N ALA A 90 -1.61 8.03 -5.07
CA ALA A 90 -1.70 8.96 -3.95
C ALA A 90 -0.44 8.92 -3.05
N GLY A 91 0.01 7.74 -2.65
CA GLY A 91 1.22 7.58 -1.83
C GLY A 91 2.50 8.08 -2.51
N GLY A 92 2.63 7.86 -3.82
CA GLY A 92 3.77 8.33 -4.62
C GLY A 92 3.88 9.86 -4.67
N ARG A 93 2.75 10.57 -4.74
CA ARG A 93 2.72 12.05 -4.68
C ARG A 93 3.15 12.57 -3.31
N LEU A 94 2.68 11.94 -2.23
CA LEU A 94 3.14 12.27 -0.87
C LEU A 94 4.63 11.98 -0.69
N GLY A 95 5.10 10.84 -1.18
CA GLY A 95 6.52 10.46 -1.14
C GLY A 95 7.41 11.41 -1.95
N ALA A 96 6.92 11.97 -3.05
CA ALA A 96 7.64 12.99 -3.82
C ALA A 96 7.83 14.28 -3.01
N GLY A 97 6.75 14.83 -2.44
CA GLY A 97 6.85 16.05 -1.62
C GLY A 97 7.75 15.88 -0.39
N LEU A 98 7.73 14.70 0.24
CA LEU A 98 8.64 14.38 1.35
C LEU A 98 10.11 14.35 0.93
N ARG A 99 10.43 13.82 -0.26
CA ARG A 99 11.81 13.82 -0.81
C ARG A 99 12.31 15.23 -1.12
N GLU A 100 11.41 16.14 -1.46
CA GLU A 100 11.69 17.57 -1.64
C GLU A 100 11.83 18.32 -0.30
N GLY A 101 11.72 17.63 0.84
CA GLY A 101 11.83 18.21 2.17
C GLY A 101 10.56 18.93 2.65
N THR A 102 9.47 18.85 1.90
CA THR A 102 8.18 19.45 2.28
C THR A 102 7.56 18.61 3.39
N PRO A 103 7.21 19.20 4.56
CA PRO A 103 6.46 18.49 5.59
C PRO A 103 5.15 17.97 5.02
N LEU A 104 4.78 16.73 5.34
CA LEU A 104 3.59 16.10 4.76
C LEU A 104 2.31 16.94 4.90
N GLN A 105 2.13 17.58 6.05
CA GLN A 105 0.95 18.41 6.33
C GLN A 105 0.89 19.67 5.45
N ALA A 106 2.04 20.13 4.95
CA ALA A 106 2.13 21.26 4.02
C ALA A 106 1.89 20.84 2.56
N ILE A 107 1.89 19.54 2.24
CA ILE A 107 1.54 19.05 0.91
C ILE A 107 0.03 19.27 0.70
N ALA A 108 -0.32 20.02 -0.35
CA ALA A 108 -1.69 20.33 -0.68
C ALA A 108 -2.52 19.06 -0.88
N GLY A 109 -3.65 18.96 -0.16
CA GLY A 109 -4.51 17.79 -0.22
C GLY A 109 -3.97 16.53 0.48
N SER A 110 -2.93 16.64 1.30
CA SER A 110 -2.29 15.49 1.96
C SER A 110 -3.27 14.57 2.70
N ARG A 111 -4.20 15.14 3.48
CA ARG A 111 -5.25 14.37 4.16
C ARG A 111 -6.15 13.61 3.19
N ALA A 112 -6.58 14.27 2.11
CA ALA A 112 -7.40 13.62 1.10
C ALA A 112 -6.65 12.48 0.40
N MET A 113 -5.37 12.67 0.09
CA MET A 113 -4.52 11.61 -0.47
C MET A 113 -4.37 10.43 0.48
N VAL A 114 -4.12 10.67 1.78
CA VAL A 114 -4.05 9.60 2.78
C VAL A 114 -5.39 8.88 2.93
N THR A 115 -6.53 9.59 2.84
CA THR A 115 -7.85 8.96 2.80
C THR A 115 -8.04 8.09 1.56
N VAL A 116 -7.60 8.54 0.39
CA VAL A 116 -7.63 7.75 -0.85
C VAL A 116 -6.78 6.48 -0.68
N MET A 117 -5.57 6.61 -0.12
CA MET A 117 -4.73 5.46 0.20
C MET A 117 -5.46 4.50 1.15
N ALA A 118 -6.08 5.01 2.22
CA ALA A 118 -6.78 4.18 3.20
C ALA A 118 -7.98 3.44 2.60
N ILE A 119 -8.81 4.13 1.82
CA ILE A 119 -9.97 3.53 1.16
C ILE A 119 -9.50 2.50 0.13
N ALA A 120 -8.52 2.84 -0.71
CA ALA A 120 -8.00 1.92 -1.72
C ALA A 120 -7.39 0.66 -1.08
N THR A 121 -6.59 0.81 -0.02
CA THR A 121 -6.02 -0.32 0.72
C THR A 121 -7.11 -1.14 1.40
N LEU A 122 -8.12 -0.52 2.01
CA LEU A 122 -9.24 -1.26 2.62
C LEU A 122 -9.99 -2.08 1.58
N LEU A 123 -10.35 -1.47 0.45
CA LEU A 123 -11.04 -2.17 -0.64
C LEU A 123 -10.18 -3.28 -1.25
N LEU A 124 -8.86 -3.06 -1.37
CA LEU A 124 -7.92 -4.08 -1.86
C LEU A 124 -7.86 -5.28 -0.90
N LEU A 125 -7.81 -5.03 0.42
CA LEU A 125 -7.84 -6.10 1.41
C LEU A 125 -9.17 -6.86 1.37
N LEU A 126 -10.29 -6.16 1.26
CA LEU A 126 -11.61 -6.81 1.15
C LEU A 126 -11.70 -7.68 -0.11
N ASP A 127 -11.25 -7.17 -1.26
CA ASP A 127 -11.23 -7.90 -2.52
C ASP A 127 -10.35 -9.17 -2.44
N MET A 128 -9.13 -9.04 -1.90
CA MET A 128 -8.18 -10.15 -1.76
C MET A 128 -8.61 -11.22 -0.73
N ILE A 129 -9.33 -10.83 0.31
CA ILE A 129 -9.78 -11.75 1.38
C ILE A 129 -11.07 -12.47 0.96
N PHE A 130 -12.06 -11.72 0.47
CA PHE A 130 -13.38 -12.29 0.18
C PHE A 130 -13.48 -12.84 -1.23
N LYS A 131 -12.64 -12.37 -2.16
CA LYS A 131 -12.60 -12.78 -3.57
C LYS A 131 -14.01 -13.01 -4.13
N PRO A 132 -14.87 -11.98 -4.12
CA PRO A 132 -16.32 -12.13 -4.36
C PRO A 132 -16.67 -12.73 -5.73
N TRP A 133 -15.70 -12.80 -6.65
CA TRP A 133 -15.84 -13.23 -8.04
C TRP A 133 -14.85 -14.33 -8.42
N ALA A 134 -14.29 -15.06 -7.44
CA ALA A 134 -13.42 -16.22 -7.66
C ALA A 134 -14.20 -17.54 -7.72
#